data_AF-A0A2G6KA90-F1
#
_entry.id   AF-A0A2G6KA90-F1
#
_cell.length_a   1.000
_cell.length_b   1.000
_cell.length_c   1.000
_cell.angle_alpha   90.00
_cell.angle_beta   90.00
_cell.angle_gamma   90.00
#
_symmetry.space_group_name_H-M   'P 1'
#
loop_
_entity.id
_entity.type
_entity.pdbx_description
1 polymer ?
#
loop_
_entity_poly.entity_id
_entity_poly.type
_entity_poly.pdbx_seq_one_letter_code
_entity_poly.pdbx_strand_id
1 'polypeptide(L)'
;MDKFLLHPEHYSTKKIGWVDRGWYAVTEFERTSSANFKLTAELAQTYPGFTPLMDERNVLIYRNLYREQHLPELLDMIKSIKKWKGARLYIKGERVPFDMLGHGMHCYIRTVLKQPKSSNRSEACHIFPSEPSSFQGCIGCRRSSVRMAWNSAIQTDSPLWFTFGFLDRHQVYHIYKDDLESAVIGELIEYHYCPLLDLEAIRTFVKGLPERIDPRKDREWRYHRNNGQEKNDALPHSPHYLRADRIPDILPVSHDAYKAYLRRKNIL
;
A
#
# COMPACT_ATOMS: atom_id res chain seq x y z
N MET A 1 -12.79 -38.73 51.22
CA MET A 1 -13.00 -39.62 50.06
C MET A 1 -14.36 -39.22 49.54
N ASP A 2 -14.46 -38.41 48.49
CA ASP A 2 -14.13 -38.79 47.11
C ASP A 2 -13.51 -37.67 46.27
N LYS A 3 -12.55 -38.07 45.44
CA LYS A 3 -11.91 -37.27 44.40
C LYS A 3 -12.86 -37.19 43.20
N PHE A 4 -13.38 -36.01 42.90
CA PHE A 4 -13.91 -35.73 41.55
C PHE A 4 -12.72 -35.52 40.61
N LEU A 5 -12.33 -36.60 39.94
CA LEU A 5 -11.44 -36.58 38.79
C LEU A 5 -12.20 -35.96 37.61
N LEU A 6 -11.89 -34.71 37.28
CA LEU A 6 -12.26 -34.13 35.99
C LEU A 6 -11.34 -34.72 34.93
N HIS A 7 -11.91 -35.54 34.05
CA HIS A 7 -11.25 -36.06 32.86
C HIS A 7 -10.86 -34.91 31.90
N PRO A 8 -9.62 -34.89 31.36
CA PRO A 8 -9.20 -33.92 30.36
C PRO A 8 -9.50 -34.48 28.97
N GLU A 9 -10.70 -34.21 28.44
CA GLU A 9 -11.04 -34.61 27.08
C GLU A 9 -11.43 -33.41 26.21
N HIS A 10 -10.59 -33.19 25.19
CA HIS A 10 -10.86 -32.48 23.95
C HIS A 10 -10.98 -30.95 23.96
N TYR A 11 -9.91 -30.24 24.36
CA TYR A 11 -9.60 -28.98 23.68
C TYR A 11 -9.11 -29.30 22.26
N SER A 12 -10.05 -29.32 21.32
CA SER A 12 -9.73 -29.25 19.89
C SER A 12 -9.00 -27.94 19.63
N THR A 13 -7.67 -27.99 19.58
CA THR A 13 -6.84 -26.92 19.00
C THR A 13 -7.03 -26.95 17.50
N LYS A 14 -8.25 -26.69 17.04
CA LYS A 14 -8.50 -26.33 15.66
C LYS A 14 -7.69 -25.05 15.47
N LYS A 15 -6.55 -25.13 14.78
CA LYS A 15 -5.82 -23.95 14.31
C LYS A 15 -6.87 -23.11 13.60
N ILE A 16 -7.31 -22.04 14.27
CA ILE A 16 -8.21 -21.07 13.67
C ILE A 16 -7.37 -20.50 12.54
N GLY A 17 -7.64 -20.94 11.32
CA GLY A 17 -7.02 -20.37 10.14
C GLY A 17 -7.21 -18.86 10.21
N TRP A 18 -6.15 -18.10 9.95
CA TRP A 18 -6.26 -16.65 9.85
C TRP A 18 -7.36 -16.33 8.85
N VAL A 19 -8.46 -15.76 9.33
CA VAL A 19 -9.51 -15.22 8.48
C VAL A 19 -9.11 -13.80 8.18
N ASP A 20 -8.80 -13.49 6.92
CA ASP A 20 -8.66 -12.11 6.49
C ASP A 20 -10.01 -11.40 6.69
N ARG A 21 -10.02 -10.42 7.58
CA ARG A 21 -11.22 -9.63 7.90
C ARG A 21 -11.25 -8.32 7.12
N GLY A 22 -10.34 -8.12 6.17
CA GLY A 22 -10.11 -6.86 5.50
C GLY A 22 -9.56 -5.80 6.45
N TRP A 23 -9.65 -4.54 6.05
CA TRP A 23 -9.20 -3.42 6.88
C TRP A 23 -10.14 -3.19 8.06
N TYR A 24 -9.57 -3.02 9.26
CA TYR A 24 -10.28 -2.57 10.45
C TYR A 24 -9.32 -1.89 11.42
N ALA A 25 -9.89 -1.03 12.27
CA ALA A 25 -9.20 -0.43 13.40
C ALA A 25 -10.02 -0.61 14.68
N VAL A 26 -9.34 -0.64 15.82
CA VAL A 26 -9.97 -0.72 17.14
C VAL A 26 -9.38 0.35 18.03
N THR A 27 -10.22 1.18 18.65
CA THR A 27 -9.80 2.02 19.77
C THR A 27 -10.26 1.42 21.08
N GLU A 28 -9.42 1.51 22.10
CA GLU A 28 -9.77 1.17 23.47
C GLU A 28 -9.36 2.32 24.39
N PHE A 29 -10.19 2.61 25.38
CA PHE A 29 -9.80 3.48 26.48
C PHE A 29 -10.57 3.15 27.75
N GLU A 30 -10.03 3.65 28.87
CA GLU A 30 -10.54 3.42 30.21
C GLU A 30 -11.01 4.75 30.81
N ARG A 31 -11.64 4.67 31.99
CA ARG A 31 -11.95 5.86 32.77
C ARG A 31 -10.67 6.66 33.07
N THR A 32 -10.74 7.98 32.89
CA THR A 32 -9.63 8.91 33.14
C THR A 32 -10.13 10.15 33.87
N SER A 33 -9.21 10.93 34.45
CA SER A 33 -9.47 12.22 35.08
C SER A 33 -9.66 13.38 34.08
N SER A 34 -9.56 13.11 32.78
CA SER A 34 -9.79 14.13 31.74
C SER A 34 -11.19 14.75 31.86
N ALA A 35 -11.28 16.08 31.78
CA ALA A 35 -12.55 16.80 31.75
C ALA A 35 -13.47 16.37 30.59
N ASN A 36 -12.88 15.90 29.48
CA ASN A 36 -13.63 15.45 28.31
C ASN A 36 -14.05 13.97 28.38
N PHE A 37 -13.76 13.27 29.48
CA PHE A 37 -14.05 11.84 29.59
C PHE A 37 -15.52 11.53 29.36
N LYS A 38 -16.42 12.22 30.07
CA LYS A 38 -17.86 11.95 29.99
C LYS A 38 -18.37 12.10 28.56
N LEU A 39 -18.05 13.20 27.91
CA LEU A 39 -18.43 13.47 26.52
C LEU A 39 -17.87 12.42 25.55
N THR A 40 -16.61 12.02 25.74
CA THR A 40 -15.96 11.03 24.87
C THR A 40 -16.54 9.63 25.07
N ALA A 41 -16.89 9.26 26.30
CA ALA A 41 -17.53 7.99 26.62
C ALA A 41 -18.97 7.92 26.08
N GLU A 42 -19.71 9.03 26.08
CA GLU A 42 -21.01 9.16 25.43
C GLU A 42 -20.87 9.07 23.90
N LEU A 43 -19.88 9.75 23.32
CA LEU A 43 -19.57 9.68 21.89
C LEU A 43 -19.17 8.26 21.44
N ALA A 44 -18.37 7.56 22.24
CA ALA A 44 -17.98 6.17 21.96
C ALA A 44 -19.20 5.25 21.82
N GLN A 45 -20.25 5.46 22.61
CA GLN A 45 -21.48 4.67 22.54
C GLN A 45 -22.28 4.90 21.25
N THR A 46 -22.12 6.06 20.59
CA THR A 46 -22.79 6.36 19.33
C THR A 46 -21.96 5.92 18.11
N TYR A 47 -20.67 5.65 18.31
CA TYR A 47 -19.74 5.28 17.23
C TYR A 47 -19.83 3.80 16.85
N PRO A 48 -19.42 3.45 15.61
CA PRO A 48 -19.50 2.08 15.11
C PRO A 48 -18.79 1.05 15.99
N GLY A 49 -19.38 -0.14 16.05
CA GLY A 49 -18.78 -1.30 16.72
C GLY A 49 -18.50 -1.09 18.19
N PHE A 50 -19.24 -0.21 18.88
CA PHE A 50 -19.11 -0.02 20.31
C PHE A 50 -19.35 -1.35 21.06
N THR A 51 -18.46 -1.69 21.98
CA THR A 51 -18.60 -2.85 22.86
C THR A 51 -17.96 -2.51 24.20
N PRO A 52 -18.74 -2.45 25.30
CA PRO A 52 -18.17 -2.35 26.63
C PRO A 52 -17.55 -3.71 26.99
N LEU A 53 -16.33 -3.68 27.49
CA LEU A 53 -15.63 -4.87 27.97
C LEU A 53 -15.20 -4.66 29.41
N MET A 54 -15.04 -5.76 30.13
CA MET A 54 -14.48 -5.73 31.47
C MET A 54 -13.18 -6.55 31.45
N ASP A 55 -12.09 -5.98 31.92
CA ASP A 55 -10.80 -6.68 31.99
C ASP A 55 -10.71 -7.57 33.25
N GLU A 56 -9.59 -8.27 33.43
CA GLU A 56 -9.36 -9.14 34.60
C GLU A 56 -9.37 -8.41 35.95
N ARG A 57 -9.27 -7.07 35.94
CA ARG A 57 -9.28 -6.20 37.13
C ARG A 57 -10.64 -5.56 37.39
N ASN A 58 -11.68 -6.01 36.68
CA ASN A 58 -13.01 -5.40 36.70
C ASN A 58 -13.02 -3.93 36.22
N VAL A 59 -12.07 -3.53 35.39
CA VAL A 59 -12.03 -2.19 34.78
C VAL A 59 -12.85 -2.20 33.49
N LEU A 60 -13.77 -1.24 33.37
CA LEU A 60 -14.56 -1.03 32.17
C LEU A 60 -13.70 -0.43 31.05
N ILE A 61 -13.59 -1.16 29.95
CA ILE A 61 -12.94 -0.75 28.70
C ILE A 61 -14.02 -0.34 27.69
N TYR A 62 -13.89 0.87 27.17
CA TYR A 62 -14.69 1.36 26.05
C TYR A 62 -13.98 0.98 24.76
N ARG A 63 -14.53 0.00 24.02
CA ARG A 63 -13.98 -0.46 22.74
C ARG A 63 -14.87 -0.03 21.59
N ASN A 64 -14.29 0.47 20.51
CA ASN A 64 -14.97 0.70 19.24
C ASN A 64 -14.24 0.00 18.11
N LEU A 65 -14.98 -0.65 17.21
CA LEU A 65 -14.47 -1.28 15.99
C LEU A 65 -14.89 -0.46 14.78
N TYR A 66 -13.89 -0.01 14.02
CA TYR A 66 -14.05 0.79 12.82
C TYR A 66 -13.73 -0.03 11.57
N ARG A 67 -14.48 0.24 10.51
CA ARG A 67 -14.22 -0.23 9.15
C ARG A 67 -13.79 0.95 8.30
N GLU A 68 -13.35 0.70 7.07
CA GLU A 68 -12.80 1.75 6.20
C GLU A 68 -13.78 2.92 5.98
N GLN A 69 -15.09 2.65 5.93
CA GLN A 69 -16.13 3.67 5.81
C GLN A 69 -16.30 4.55 7.06
N HIS A 70 -15.82 4.09 8.22
CA HIS A 70 -15.92 4.77 9.52
C HIS A 70 -14.62 5.51 9.90
N LEU A 71 -13.75 5.75 8.91
CA LEU A 71 -12.48 6.44 9.13
C LEU A 71 -12.64 7.87 9.69
N PRO A 72 -13.64 8.68 9.29
CA PRO A 72 -13.88 9.99 9.91
C PRO A 72 -14.09 9.89 11.43
N GLU A 73 -14.97 8.98 11.87
CA GLU A 73 -15.28 8.74 13.27
C GLU A 73 -14.06 8.21 14.04
N LEU A 74 -13.25 7.35 13.42
CA LEU A 74 -12.00 6.89 14.01
C LEU A 74 -11.05 8.07 14.30
N LEU A 75 -10.87 8.98 13.33
CA LEU A 75 -9.97 10.13 13.51
C LEU A 75 -10.47 11.10 14.59
N ASP A 76 -11.78 11.31 14.68
CA ASP A 76 -12.40 12.12 15.73
C ASP A 76 -12.21 11.48 17.12
N MET A 77 -12.35 10.16 17.22
CA MET A 77 -12.08 9.42 18.45
C MET A 77 -10.61 9.53 18.84
N ILE A 78 -9.69 9.27 17.91
CA ILE A 78 -8.24 9.40 18.14
C ILE A 78 -7.88 10.79 18.65
N LYS A 79 -8.43 11.85 18.04
CA LYS A 79 -8.18 13.23 18.47
C LYS A 79 -8.57 13.44 19.93
N SER A 80 -9.64 12.80 20.39
CA SER A 80 -10.16 12.90 21.75
C SER A 80 -9.31 12.11 22.77
N ILE A 81 -8.83 10.91 22.40
CA ILE A 81 -8.20 9.97 23.35
C ILE A 81 -6.68 9.89 23.27
N LYS A 82 -6.03 10.42 22.22
CA LYS A 82 -4.59 10.16 21.96
C LYS A 82 -3.62 10.56 23.08
N LYS A 83 -4.03 11.42 24.00
CA LYS A 83 -3.22 11.87 25.15
C LYS A 83 -3.47 11.07 26.43
N TRP A 84 -4.38 10.10 26.41
CA TRP A 84 -4.76 9.35 27.61
C TRP A 84 -3.85 8.13 27.79
N LYS A 85 -3.27 7.98 28.98
CA LYS A 85 -2.31 6.91 29.31
C LYS A 85 -2.85 5.49 29.07
N GLY A 86 -4.16 5.29 29.20
CA GLY A 86 -4.83 3.99 28.97
C GLY A 86 -5.39 3.81 27.57
N ALA A 87 -5.29 4.81 26.69
CA ALA A 87 -5.85 4.71 25.34
C ALA A 87 -4.94 3.89 24.42
N ARG A 88 -5.57 3.06 23.58
CA ARG A 88 -4.89 2.16 22.65
C ARG A 88 -5.57 2.23 21.30
N LEU A 89 -4.79 2.09 20.25
CA LEU A 89 -5.24 1.92 18.89
C LEU A 89 -4.63 0.64 18.33
N TYR A 90 -5.44 -0.12 17.61
CA TYR A 90 -5.01 -1.27 16.86
C TYR A 90 -5.48 -1.13 15.43
N ILE A 91 -4.64 -1.52 14.47
CA ILE A 91 -4.96 -1.56 13.04
C ILE A 91 -4.63 -2.95 12.56
N LYS A 92 -5.60 -3.65 11.94
CA LYS A 92 -5.45 -5.05 11.52
C LYS A 92 -4.91 -5.98 12.63
N GLY A 93 -5.22 -5.66 13.89
CA GLY A 93 -4.81 -6.43 15.07
C GLY A 93 -3.46 -6.03 15.67
N GLU A 94 -2.68 -5.18 14.99
CA GLU A 94 -1.40 -4.69 15.50
C GLU A 94 -1.60 -3.41 16.31
N ARG A 95 -0.91 -3.28 17.45
CA ARG A 95 -0.97 -2.08 18.28
C ARG A 95 -0.18 -0.95 17.63
N VAL A 96 -0.82 0.20 17.43
CA VAL A 96 -0.25 1.34 16.74
C VAL A 96 -0.22 2.58 17.64
N PRO A 97 0.94 3.21 17.84
CA PRO A 97 1.05 4.55 18.42
C PRO A 97 0.27 5.61 17.64
N PHE A 98 -0.45 6.47 18.35
CA PHE A 98 -1.32 7.48 17.73
C PHE A 98 -0.59 8.51 16.86
N ASP A 99 0.70 8.73 17.11
CA ASP A 99 1.59 9.64 16.38
C ASP A 99 2.17 9.03 15.09
N MET A 100 2.15 7.70 14.96
CA MET A 100 2.61 7.01 13.75
C MET A 100 1.53 6.88 12.67
N LEU A 101 0.36 7.50 12.87
CA LEU A 101 -0.71 7.51 11.87
C LEU A 101 -0.32 8.42 10.71
N GLY A 102 0.32 7.83 9.70
CA GLY A 102 0.73 8.50 8.48
C GLY A 102 -0.44 9.11 7.68
N HIS A 103 -0.13 9.54 6.46
CA HIS A 103 -1.08 10.23 5.59
C HIS A 103 -2.13 9.32 4.94
N GLY A 104 -1.98 8.00 5.05
CA GLY A 104 -2.82 6.99 4.40
C GLY A 104 -4.33 7.17 4.65
N MET A 105 -4.75 7.22 5.92
CA MET A 105 -6.16 7.36 6.28
C MET A 105 -6.77 8.68 5.80
N HIS A 106 -6.06 9.79 5.98
CA HIS A 106 -6.49 11.10 5.50
C HIS A 106 -6.59 11.16 3.98
N CYS A 107 -5.67 10.50 3.27
CA CYS A 107 -5.73 10.35 1.83
C CYS A 107 -7.03 9.63 1.45
N TYR A 108 -7.27 8.44 2.01
CA TYR A 108 -8.46 7.64 1.72
C TYR A 108 -9.77 8.40 1.97
N ILE A 109 -9.93 9.08 3.11
CA ILE A 109 -11.14 9.87 3.39
C ILE A 109 -11.38 10.91 2.28
N ARG A 110 -10.34 11.68 1.94
CA ARG A 110 -10.45 12.76 0.95
C ARG A 110 -10.66 12.26 -0.47
N THR A 111 -10.12 11.09 -0.81
CA THR A 111 -10.01 10.65 -2.20
C THR A 111 -10.92 9.49 -2.55
N VAL A 112 -11.45 8.78 -1.56
CA VAL A 112 -12.36 7.65 -1.76
C VAL A 112 -13.71 7.97 -1.14
N LEU A 113 -13.76 8.26 0.17
CA LEU A 113 -15.04 8.45 0.87
C LEU A 113 -15.78 9.73 0.48
N LYS A 114 -15.06 10.84 0.30
CA LYS A 114 -15.67 12.15 -0.01
C LYS A 114 -15.92 12.39 -1.50
N GLN A 115 -15.60 11.44 -2.38
CA GLN A 115 -15.78 11.62 -3.82
C GLN A 115 -17.20 11.25 -4.27
N PRO A 116 -17.80 12.00 -5.21
CA PRO A 116 -19.02 11.58 -5.87
C PRO A 116 -18.79 10.26 -6.59
N LYS A 117 -19.77 9.34 -6.52
CA LYS A 117 -19.70 8.03 -7.21
C LYS A 117 -19.49 8.13 -8.73
N SER A 118 -19.69 9.30 -9.33
CA SER A 118 -19.50 9.58 -10.75
C SER A 118 -18.06 9.98 -11.13
N SER A 119 -17.12 10.08 -10.19
CA SER A 119 -15.74 10.47 -10.51
C SER A 119 -14.81 9.27 -10.67
N ASN A 120 -14.14 9.16 -11.83
CA ASN A 120 -13.12 8.12 -12.13
C ASN A 120 -11.84 8.25 -11.27
N ARG A 121 -11.80 9.14 -10.27
CA ARG A 121 -10.62 9.38 -9.45
C ARG A 121 -10.40 8.31 -8.38
N SER A 122 -11.41 7.52 -8.05
CA SER A 122 -11.28 6.33 -7.19
C SER A 122 -10.54 5.20 -7.90
N GLU A 123 -10.71 5.04 -9.22
CA GLU A 123 -10.01 4.05 -10.05
C GLU A 123 -8.48 4.16 -9.92
N ALA A 124 -7.97 5.39 -9.73
CA ALA A 124 -6.55 5.67 -9.55
C ALA A 124 -5.98 5.19 -8.19
N CYS A 125 -6.82 4.84 -7.22
CA CYS A 125 -6.37 4.26 -5.95
C CYS A 125 -6.18 2.74 -6.02
N HIS A 126 -6.61 2.08 -7.10
CA HIS A 126 -6.44 0.64 -7.25
C HIS A 126 -5.02 0.30 -7.70
N ILE A 127 -4.46 -0.73 -7.06
CA ILE A 127 -3.12 -1.27 -7.32
C ILE A 127 -3.00 -1.68 -8.80
N PHE A 128 -4.08 -2.23 -9.36
CA PHE A 128 -4.25 -2.57 -10.77
C PHE A 128 -5.67 -2.18 -11.18
N PRO A 129 -5.88 -1.19 -12.07
CA PRO A 129 -7.22 -0.90 -12.56
C PRO A 129 -7.78 -2.15 -13.26
N SER A 130 -9.02 -2.50 -12.95
CA SER A 130 -9.73 -3.66 -13.52
C SER A 130 -10.07 -3.50 -15.01
N GLU A 131 -9.91 -2.31 -15.57
CA GLU A 131 -10.25 -1.95 -16.95
C GLU A 131 -8.98 -1.59 -17.77
N PRO A 132 -8.73 -2.25 -18.91
CA PRO A 132 -7.53 -2.02 -19.75
C PRO A 132 -7.48 -0.66 -20.46
N SER A 133 -8.51 0.16 -20.33
CA SER A 133 -8.67 1.46 -20.99
C SER A 133 -8.20 2.63 -20.11
N SER A 134 -8.05 2.42 -18.79
CA SER A 134 -7.71 3.46 -17.81
C SER A 134 -6.25 3.44 -17.35
N PHE A 135 -5.32 2.88 -18.16
CA PHE A 135 -3.86 2.86 -17.88
C PHE A 135 -3.24 4.27 -17.86
N GLN A 136 -3.56 5.01 -16.81
CA GLN A 136 -2.86 6.20 -16.31
C GLN A 136 -2.31 5.92 -14.90
N GLY A 137 -2.00 4.66 -14.60
CA GLY A 137 -1.68 4.20 -13.25
C GLY A 137 -0.20 4.34 -12.87
N CYS A 138 0.02 4.64 -11.59
CA CYS A 138 1.29 4.43 -10.90
C CYS A 138 1.32 3.00 -10.32
N ILE A 139 2.50 2.47 -10.01
CA ILE A 139 2.60 1.17 -9.34
C ILE A 139 2.03 1.30 -7.91
N GLY A 140 1.04 0.48 -7.60
CA GLY A 140 0.49 0.31 -6.25
C GLY A 140 -0.50 1.39 -5.80
N CYS A 141 -0.18 2.66 -5.99
CA CYS A 141 -1.02 3.78 -5.56
C CYS A 141 -0.70 5.02 -6.38
N ARG A 142 -1.68 5.87 -6.68
CA ARG A 142 -1.50 7.20 -7.30
C ARG A 142 -0.50 8.15 -6.61
N ARG A 143 -0.04 7.81 -5.40
CA ARG A 143 0.99 8.56 -4.66
C ARG A 143 2.41 8.12 -4.99
N SER A 144 2.57 6.97 -5.65
CA SER A 144 3.84 6.53 -6.20
C SER A 144 4.22 7.40 -7.39
N SER A 145 5.50 7.79 -7.45
CA SER A 145 6.11 8.48 -8.59
C SER A 145 6.41 7.53 -9.74
N VAL A 146 6.44 6.21 -9.50
CA VAL A 146 6.76 5.24 -10.53
C VAL A 146 5.52 4.86 -11.32
N ARG A 147 5.56 5.13 -12.63
CA ARG A 147 4.47 4.87 -13.55
C ARG A 147 4.52 3.44 -14.09
N MET A 148 3.35 2.81 -14.08
CA MET A 148 3.12 1.55 -14.79
C MET A 148 2.65 1.81 -16.22
N ALA A 149 1.98 2.94 -16.45
CA ALA A 149 1.47 3.30 -17.77
C ALA A 149 2.53 4.00 -18.62
N TRP A 150 2.85 3.41 -19.77
CA TRP A 150 3.65 4.07 -20.80
C TRP A 150 2.76 4.73 -21.85
N ASN A 151 3.01 5.99 -22.17
CA ASN A 151 2.51 6.64 -23.37
C ASN A 151 3.71 7.14 -24.21
N SER A 152 3.55 7.15 -25.53
CA SER A 152 4.63 7.52 -26.46
C SER A 152 5.02 9.01 -26.38
N ALA A 153 4.24 9.82 -25.66
CA ALA A 153 4.59 11.19 -25.30
C ALA A 153 5.65 11.17 -24.20
N ILE A 154 6.91 11.00 -24.59
CA ILE A 154 8.08 11.00 -23.71
C ILE A 154 8.31 12.42 -23.19
N GLN A 155 7.49 12.85 -22.23
CA GLN A 155 7.71 13.98 -21.33
C GLN A 155 6.90 13.66 -20.08
N THR A 156 7.46 12.82 -19.22
CA THR A 156 6.88 12.58 -17.91
C THR A 156 7.98 12.79 -16.88
N ASP A 157 7.80 13.74 -15.97
CA ASP A 157 8.68 14.01 -14.81
C ASP A 157 8.69 12.85 -13.80
N SER A 158 8.26 11.66 -14.21
CA SER A 158 7.97 10.50 -13.37
C SER A 158 8.53 9.26 -14.04
N PRO A 159 9.39 8.49 -13.34
CA PRO A 159 10.05 7.33 -13.92
C PRO A 159 9.04 6.23 -14.27
N LEU A 160 9.32 5.48 -15.32
CA LEU A 160 8.58 4.26 -15.68
C LEU A 160 9.28 3.07 -15.05
N TRP A 161 8.58 1.99 -14.74
CA TRP A 161 9.22 0.83 -14.08
C TRP A 161 10.43 0.27 -14.86
N PHE A 162 10.42 0.35 -16.18
CA PHE A 162 11.51 -0.11 -17.05
C PHE A 162 12.63 0.92 -17.24
N THR A 163 12.64 2.04 -16.50
CA THR A 163 13.80 2.93 -16.41
C THR A 163 14.79 2.47 -15.32
N PHE A 164 14.37 1.52 -14.47
CA PHE A 164 15.19 0.95 -13.40
C PHE A 164 15.98 -0.24 -13.93
N GLY A 165 17.11 0.03 -14.57
CA GLY A 165 17.91 -1.02 -15.17
C GLY A 165 19.10 -0.51 -15.97
N PHE A 166 19.70 -1.41 -16.72
CA PHE A 166 20.84 -1.12 -17.60
C PHE A 166 20.89 -2.07 -18.79
N LEU A 167 21.45 -1.59 -19.90
CA LEU A 167 21.75 -2.42 -21.06
C LEU A 167 23.14 -3.07 -20.91
N ASP A 168 23.22 -4.40 -21.01
CA ASP A 168 24.51 -5.10 -20.96
C ASP A 168 25.25 -5.07 -22.32
N ARG A 169 26.49 -5.58 -22.31
CA ARG A 169 27.33 -5.69 -23.53
C ARG A 169 26.73 -6.56 -24.64
N HIS A 170 25.78 -7.43 -24.31
CA HIS A 170 25.07 -8.30 -25.24
C HIS A 170 23.76 -7.67 -25.73
N GLN A 171 23.53 -6.39 -25.42
CA GLN A 171 22.31 -5.65 -25.76
C GLN A 171 21.05 -6.26 -25.11
N VAL A 172 21.20 -6.86 -23.93
CA VAL A 172 20.08 -7.32 -23.11
C VAL A 172 19.89 -6.34 -21.96
N TYR A 173 18.68 -5.84 -21.80
CA TYR A 173 18.33 -4.91 -20.73
C TYR A 173 18.00 -5.68 -19.46
N HIS A 174 18.66 -5.39 -18.35
CA HIS A 174 18.43 -6.01 -17.05
C HIS A 174 17.74 -5.01 -16.12
N ILE A 175 16.70 -5.47 -15.43
CA ILE A 175 15.87 -4.63 -14.57
C ILE A 175 16.36 -4.75 -13.12
N TYR A 176 16.65 -3.61 -12.50
CA TYR A 176 16.99 -3.53 -11.09
C TYR A 176 15.71 -3.50 -10.24
N LYS A 177 15.14 -4.69 -10.00
CA LYS A 177 13.90 -4.85 -9.23
C LYS A 177 14.00 -4.31 -7.81
N ASP A 178 15.15 -4.46 -7.15
CA ASP A 178 15.36 -3.96 -5.78
C ASP A 178 15.33 -2.43 -5.73
N ASP A 179 15.92 -1.76 -6.73
CA ASP A 179 15.89 -0.29 -6.86
C ASP A 179 14.46 0.19 -7.13
N LEU A 180 13.73 -0.53 -8.00
CA LEU A 180 12.33 -0.26 -8.30
C LEU A 180 11.44 -0.44 -7.06
N GLU A 181 11.58 -1.55 -6.34
CA GLU A 181 10.85 -1.81 -5.09
C GLU A 181 11.13 -0.71 -4.07
N SER A 182 12.41 -0.37 -3.87
CA SER A 182 12.82 0.67 -2.93
C SER A 182 12.23 2.04 -3.28
N ALA A 183 12.19 2.40 -4.57
CA ALA A 183 11.58 3.65 -5.02
C ALA A 183 10.07 3.68 -4.74
N VAL A 184 9.35 2.61 -5.08
CA VAL A 184 7.89 2.55 -4.88
C VAL A 184 7.54 2.48 -3.38
N ILE A 185 8.15 1.57 -2.64
CA ILE A 185 7.82 1.35 -1.23
C ILE A 185 8.29 2.52 -0.35
N GLY A 186 9.45 3.11 -0.67
CA GLY A 186 9.99 4.24 0.07
C GLY A 186 9.05 5.45 0.09
N GLU A 187 8.33 5.71 -1.00
CA GLU A 187 7.34 6.80 -1.06
C GLU A 187 6.00 6.41 -0.41
N LEU A 188 5.61 5.14 -0.54
CA LEU A 188 4.31 4.67 -0.07
C LEU A 188 4.29 4.33 1.42
N ILE A 189 5.44 4.29 2.09
CA ILE A 189 5.51 3.98 3.53
C ILE A 189 4.71 4.98 4.36
N GLU A 190 4.66 6.27 4.02
CA GLU A 190 3.85 7.27 4.73
C GLU A 190 2.34 7.02 4.61
N TYR A 191 1.92 6.14 3.69
CA TYR A 191 0.54 5.81 3.41
C TYR A 191 0.12 4.43 3.91
N HIS A 192 1.00 3.68 4.60
CA HIS A 192 0.81 2.25 4.96
C HIS A 192 -0.48 1.91 5.70
N TYR A 193 -1.13 2.86 6.39
CA TYR A 193 -2.44 2.66 7.01
C TYR A 193 -3.66 2.97 6.12
N CYS A 194 -3.45 3.31 4.85
CA CYS A 194 -4.53 3.43 3.87
C CYS A 194 -5.25 2.08 3.69
N PRO A 195 -6.60 2.03 3.74
CA PRO A 195 -7.34 0.78 3.52
C PRO A 195 -7.07 0.04 2.21
N LEU A 196 -6.72 0.78 1.15
CA LEU A 196 -6.47 0.22 -0.18
C LEU A 196 -5.00 -0.08 -0.46
N LEU A 197 -4.08 0.33 0.41
CA LEU A 197 -2.66 0.11 0.18
C LEU A 197 -2.25 -1.25 0.72
N ASP A 198 -1.69 -2.07 -0.16
CA ASP A 198 -1.10 -3.35 0.19
C ASP A 198 0.35 -3.39 -0.29
N LEU A 199 1.28 -3.17 0.66
CA LEU A 199 2.71 -3.18 0.37
C LEU A 199 3.19 -4.58 -0.03
N GLU A 200 2.61 -5.66 0.51
CA GLU A 200 3.01 -7.03 0.14
C GLU A 200 2.56 -7.38 -1.28
N ALA A 201 1.36 -6.95 -1.68
CA ALA A 201 0.90 -7.09 -3.06
C ALA A 201 1.81 -6.33 -4.03
N ILE A 202 2.27 -5.13 -3.66
CA ILE A 202 3.22 -4.35 -4.46
C ILE A 202 4.56 -5.08 -4.58
N ARG A 203 5.12 -5.61 -3.48
CA ARG A 203 6.36 -6.41 -3.52
C ARG A 203 6.21 -7.65 -4.40
N THR A 204 5.10 -8.36 -4.25
CA THR A 204 4.80 -9.56 -5.05
C THR A 204 4.73 -9.20 -6.53
N PHE A 205 4.09 -8.08 -6.86
CA PHE A 205 4.02 -7.56 -8.22
C PHE A 205 5.40 -7.20 -8.78
N VAL A 206 6.23 -6.44 -8.05
CA VAL A 206 7.58 -6.07 -8.51
C VAL A 206 8.44 -7.32 -8.73
N LYS A 207 8.34 -8.32 -7.84
CA LYS A 207 8.99 -9.62 -8.01
C LYS A 207 8.51 -10.35 -9.27
N GLY A 208 7.24 -10.22 -9.62
CA GLY A 208 6.64 -10.81 -10.82
C GLY A 208 7.04 -10.15 -12.15
N LEU A 209 7.66 -8.96 -12.14
CA LEU A 209 8.17 -8.32 -13.35
C LEU A 209 9.25 -9.18 -14.03
N PRO A 210 9.56 -8.97 -15.33
CA PRO A 210 10.70 -9.64 -15.96
C PRO A 210 12.03 -9.26 -15.30
N GLU A 211 13.00 -10.17 -15.26
CA GLU A 211 14.39 -9.85 -14.87
C GLU A 211 15.13 -9.08 -15.96
N ARG A 212 14.78 -9.37 -17.22
CA ARG A 212 15.45 -8.81 -18.40
C ARG A 212 14.52 -8.74 -19.60
N ILE A 213 14.87 -7.85 -20.53
CA ILE A 213 14.20 -7.65 -21.81
C ILE A 213 15.26 -7.74 -22.91
N ASP A 214 15.04 -8.59 -23.92
CA ASP A 214 15.92 -8.68 -25.10
C ASP A 214 15.13 -8.20 -26.32
N PRO A 215 15.31 -6.96 -26.80
CA PRO A 215 14.58 -6.43 -27.97
C PRO A 215 14.74 -7.27 -29.25
N ARG A 216 15.73 -8.17 -29.34
CA ARG A 216 15.87 -9.09 -30.49
C ARG A 216 14.90 -10.27 -30.40
N LYS A 217 14.43 -10.61 -29.20
CA LYS A 217 13.50 -11.71 -28.92
C LYS A 217 12.10 -11.20 -28.60
N ASP A 218 12.01 -10.07 -27.91
CA ASP A 218 10.78 -9.40 -27.53
C ASP A 218 10.50 -8.24 -28.50
N ARG A 219 9.78 -8.54 -29.59
CA ARG A 219 9.47 -7.57 -30.67
C ARG A 219 8.63 -6.38 -30.22
N GLU A 220 8.06 -6.44 -29.02
CA GLU A 220 7.35 -5.33 -28.38
C GLU A 220 8.28 -4.24 -27.88
N TRP A 221 9.59 -4.49 -27.84
CA TRP A 221 10.62 -3.57 -27.37
C TRP A 221 11.59 -3.20 -28.49
N ARG A 222 12.13 -1.99 -28.39
CA ARG A 222 13.18 -1.47 -29.26
C ARG A 222 14.20 -0.71 -28.44
N TYR A 223 15.44 -0.66 -28.91
CA TYR A 223 16.44 0.22 -28.32
C TYR A 223 16.02 1.69 -28.49
N HIS A 224 16.25 2.47 -27.45
CA HIS A 224 16.14 3.91 -27.55
C HIS A 224 17.31 4.44 -28.38
N ARG A 225 17.02 4.91 -29.60
CA ARG A 225 18.02 5.58 -30.42
C ARG A 225 18.14 7.03 -29.96
N ASN A 226 19.08 7.30 -29.08
CA ASN A 226 19.58 8.66 -28.93
C ASN A 226 20.23 9.04 -30.26
N ASN A 227 19.65 9.98 -30.99
CA ASN A 227 20.27 10.56 -32.17
C ASN A 227 21.54 11.31 -31.73
N GLY A 228 22.68 10.63 -31.67
CA GLY A 228 24.01 11.25 -31.68
C GLY A 228 24.52 11.85 -30.38
N GLN A 229 24.37 11.18 -29.24
CA GLN A 229 25.33 11.37 -28.14
C GLN A 229 25.93 10.03 -27.74
N GLU A 230 27.10 9.74 -28.31
CA GLU A 230 28.03 8.79 -27.71
C GLU A 230 28.30 9.24 -26.27
N LYS A 231 27.99 8.38 -25.30
CA LYS A 231 28.67 8.39 -24.02
C LYS A 231 29.33 7.03 -23.84
N ASN A 232 30.51 6.91 -24.45
CA ASN A 232 31.59 6.18 -23.82
C ASN A 232 31.90 6.93 -22.53
N ASP A 233 31.41 6.44 -21.41
CA ASP A 233 32.08 6.56 -20.11
C ASP A 233 31.39 5.59 -19.14
N ALA A 234 32.19 4.72 -18.54
CA ALA A 234 31.76 3.88 -17.44
C ALA A 234 31.19 4.77 -16.32
N LEU A 235 29.87 4.71 -16.10
CA LEU A 235 29.25 5.48 -15.03
C LEU A 235 29.55 4.82 -13.68
N PRO A 236 30.01 5.59 -12.67
CA PRO A 236 30.38 5.07 -11.37
C PRO A 236 29.17 4.53 -10.61
N HIS A 237 29.37 3.40 -9.95
CA HIS A 237 28.47 2.86 -8.93
C HIS A 237 28.41 3.85 -7.75
N SER A 238 27.32 4.61 -7.62
CA SER A 238 27.02 5.36 -6.38
C SER A 238 25.56 5.10 -5.96
N PRO A 239 25.26 4.96 -4.65
CA PRO A 239 24.11 4.19 -4.20
C PRO A 239 22.86 5.02 -3.90
N HIS A 240 22.89 6.35 -3.94
CA HIS A 240 21.77 7.13 -3.38
C HIS A 240 21.35 8.33 -4.25
N TYR A 241 20.14 8.21 -4.82
CA TYR A 241 19.18 9.29 -5.12
C TYR A 241 19.48 10.38 -6.18
N LEU A 242 19.98 10.03 -7.37
CA LEU A 242 19.97 10.93 -8.56
C LEU A 242 19.66 10.20 -9.88
N ARG A 243 18.60 9.36 -9.95
CA ARG A 243 18.34 8.49 -11.13
C ARG A 243 17.06 8.78 -11.93
N ALA A 244 16.24 9.76 -11.55
CA ALA A 244 14.93 10.01 -12.17
C ALA A 244 14.98 10.66 -13.58
N ASP A 245 16.11 11.27 -13.97
CA ASP A 245 16.25 11.91 -15.30
C ASP A 245 16.83 10.98 -16.38
N ARG A 246 16.85 9.67 -16.16
CA ARG A 246 17.40 8.73 -17.14
C ARG A 246 16.42 8.49 -18.27
N ILE A 247 16.79 8.96 -19.46
CA ILE A 247 16.23 8.49 -20.72
C ILE A 247 16.40 6.95 -20.75
N PRO A 248 15.32 6.16 -20.90
CA PRO A 248 15.43 4.71 -20.86
C PRO A 248 16.20 4.17 -22.07
N ASP A 249 17.06 3.18 -21.86
CA ASP A 249 17.84 2.55 -22.94
C ASP A 249 16.98 1.72 -23.90
N ILE A 250 15.79 1.32 -23.44
CA ILE A 250 14.79 0.59 -24.23
C ILE A 250 13.43 1.27 -24.13
N LEU A 251 12.67 1.19 -25.20
CA LEU A 251 11.29 1.67 -25.25
C LEU A 251 10.39 0.57 -25.80
N PRO A 252 9.13 0.50 -25.36
CA PRO A 252 8.14 -0.24 -26.11
C PRO A 252 7.98 0.35 -27.53
N VAL A 253 7.60 -0.49 -28.49
CA VAL A 253 7.41 -0.08 -29.89
C VAL A 253 6.15 0.80 -30.03
N SER A 254 5.07 0.43 -29.35
CA SER A 254 3.79 1.15 -29.31
C SER A 254 3.04 0.85 -28.01
N HIS A 255 2.07 1.68 -27.65
CA HIS A 255 1.30 1.50 -26.42
C HIS A 255 0.60 0.13 -26.40
N ASP A 256 0.12 -0.31 -27.57
CA ASP A 256 -0.48 -1.64 -27.74
C ASP A 256 0.53 -2.77 -27.59
N ALA A 257 1.75 -2.59 -28.12
CA ALA A 257 2.83 -3.55 -27.95
C ALA A 257 3.22 -3.68 -26.46
N TYR A 258 3.27 -2.57 -25.73
CA TYR A 258 3.50 -2.57 -24.30
C TYR A 258 2.42 -3.36 -23.54
N LYS A 259 1.14 -3.14 -23.86
CA LYS A 259 0.03 -3.91 -23.26
C LYS A 259 0.11 -5.39 -23.61
N ALA A 260 0.39 -5.72 -24.86
CA ALA A 260 0.52 -7.11 -25.31
C ALA A 260 1.67 -7.81 -24.57
N TYR A 261 2.79 -7.12 -24.36
CA TYR A 261 3.92 -7.61 -23.59
C TYR A 261 3.52 -7.94 -22.14
N LEU A 262 2.86 -7.01 -21.45
CA LEU A 262 2.44 -7.21 -20.07
C LEU A 262 1.47 -8.40 -19.91
N ARG A 263 0.50 -8.53 -20.82
CA ARG A 263 -0.42 -9.68 -20.85
C ARG A 263 0.32 -11.00 -21.09
N ARG A 264 1.25 -11.04 -22.04
CA ARG A 264 2.07 -12.25 -22.32
C ARG A 264 2.88 -12.68 -21.10
N LYS A 265 3.31 -11.74 -20.28
CA LYS A 265 4.08 -12.01 -19.05
C LYS A 265 3.20 -12.29 -17.83
N ASN A 266 1.87 -12.36 -17.98
CA ASN A 266 0.90 -12.52 -16.90
C ASN A 266 1.07 -11.45 -15.80
N ILE A 267 1.45 -10.24 -16.20
CA ILE A 267 1.53 -9.08 -15.31
C ILE A 267 0.15 -8.39 -15.22
N LEU A 268 -0.68 -8.59 -16.23
CA LEU A 268 -2.07 -8.14 -16.37
C LEU A 268 -3.00 -9.32 -16.61
#